data_AF-A0A8T3UYQ1-F1
#
_entry.id   AF-A0A8T3UYQ1-F1
#
_cell.length_a   1.000
_cell.length_b   1.000
_cell.length_c   1.000
_cell.angle_alpha   90.00
_cell.angle_beta   90.00
_cell.angle_gamma   90.00
#
_symmetry.space_group_name_H-M   'P 1'
#
loop_
_entity.id
_entity.type
_entity.pdbx_description
1 polymer ?
#
loop_
_entity_poly.entity_id
_entity_poly.type
_entity_poly.pdbx_seq_one_letter_code
_entity_poly.pdbx_strand_id
1 'polypeptide(L)'
;MTLQKANEKRIENFLAKQIRHNGKILSMREFMDSLIADGYSPRAKAEQKVGHPSSRQTFRWNNEQQREHQIKRALGGTVLKYSMVSSDGSFYDIEKIAYDYVIEKMGGVNVKPETMCFAIFNSPSSLRGGKRERCVAVYSRTVATEEQRVRSMLSTDFTHYDLVWFGEATSQKEALELAEG
;
A
#
# COMPACT_ATOMS: atom_id res chain seq x y z
N MET A 1 13.35 28.35 14.83
CA MET A 1 12.59 27.08 14.96
C MET A 1 13.23 26.09 14.00
N THR A 2 13.80 24.99 14.51
CA THR A 2 14.48 23.99 13.66
C THR A 2 13.45 23.01 13.07
N LEU A 3 13.73 22.44 11.88
CA LEU A 3 12.86 21.46 11.21
C LEU A 3 12.48 20.26 12.11
N GLN A 4 13.40 19.87 12.99
CA GLN A 4 13.20 18.79 13.96
C GLN A 4 12.09 19.11 14.98
N LYS A 5 12.12 20.30 15.59
CA LYS A 5 11.07 20.74 16.54
C LYS A 5 9.70 20.87 15.88
N ALA A 6 9.66 21.21 14.59
CA ALA A 6 8.40 21.27 13.83
C ALA A 6 7.81 19.87 13.60
N ASN A 7 8.65 18.88 13.33
CA ASN A 7 8.22 17.48 13.17
C ASN A 7 7.75 16.88 14.48
N GLU A 8 8.48 17.08 15.58
CA GLU A 8 8.08 16.62 16.92
C GLU A 8 6.70 17.16 17.30
N LYS A 9 6.50 18.48 17.16
CA LYS A 9 5.20 19.11 17.44
C LYS A 9 4.08 18.60 16.55
N ARG A 10 4.37 18.29 15.28
CA ARG A 10 3.39 17.69 14.36
C ARG A 10 2.97 16.29 14.83
N ILE A 11 3.91 15.47 15.29
CA ILE A 11 3.66 14.14 15.81
C ILE A 11 2.81 14.22 17.09
N GLU A 12 3.20 15.09 18.03
CA GLU A 12 2.44 15.33 19.27
C GLU A 12 0.99 15.75 18.98
N ASN A 13 0.81 16.74 18.09
CA ASN A 13 -0.51 17.20 17.69
C ASN A 13 -1.34 16.10 17.03
N PHE A 14 -0.72 15.24 16.23
CA PHE A 14 -1.41 14.10 15.60
C PHE A 14 -1.87 13.10 16.66
N LEU A 15 -0.98 12.74 17.59
CA LEU A 15 -1.28 11.80 18.66
C LEU A 15 -2.33 12.33 19.65
N ALA A 16 -2.42 13.65 19.82
CA ALA A 16 -3.43 14.32 20.64
C ALA A 16 -4.81 14.43 19.95
N LYS A 17 -4.93 14.13 18.64
CA LYS A 17 -6.23 14.20 17.94
C LYS A 17 -7.24 13.27 18.60
N GLN A 18 -8.42 13.81 18.88
CA GLN A 18 -9.51 13.04 19.47
C GLN A 18 -10.24 12.22 18.41
N ILE A 19 -10.56 10.98 18.75
CA ILE A 19 -11.35 10.04 17.98
C ILE A 19 -12.41 9.42 18.87
N ARG A 20 -13.53 9.01 18.27
CA ARG A 20 -14.62 8.33 18.99
C ARG A 20 -14.54 6.83 18.70
N HIS A 21 -14.43 6.02 19.74
CA HIS A 21 -14.36 4.56 19.65
C HIS A 21 -15.13 3.93 20.81
N ASN A 22 -16.00 2.94 20.53
CA ASN A 22 -16.85 2.26 21.52
C ASN A 22 -17.58 3.21 22.49
N GLY A 23 -18.12 4.32 21.96
CA GLY A 23 -18.84 5.32 22.74
C GLY A 23 -17.97 6.26 23.59
N LYS A 24 -16.65 6.05 23.62
CA LYS A 24 -15.69 6.90 24.35
C LYS A 24 -14.95 7.84 23.38
N ILE A 25 -14.53 9.00 23.89
CA ILE A 25 -13.62 9.91 23.17
C ILE A 25 -12.23 9.66 23.72
N LEU A 26 -11.30 9.28 22.84
CA LEU A 26 -9.92 8.97 23.15
C LEU A 26 -9.02 9.80 22.25
N SER A 27 -7.83 10.15 22.71
CA SER A 27 -6.76 10.59 21.82
C SER A 27 -6.28 9.43 20.94
N MET A 28 -5.68 9.76 19.79
CA MET A 28 -5.07 8.76 18.92
C MET A 28 -4.02 7.93 19.67
N ARG A 29 -3.27 8.56 20.59
CA ARG A 29 -2.35 7.85 21.49
C ARG A 29 -3.06 6.80 22.33
N GLU A 30 -4.09 7.21 23.08
CA GLU A 30 -4.86 6.29 23.94
C GLU A 30 -5.52 5.17 23.14
N PHE A 31 -5.97 5.46 21.92
CA PHE A 31 -6.54 4.44 21.03
C PHE A 31 -5.49 3.44 20.55
N MET A 32 -4.30 3.89 20.14
CA MET A 32 -3.21 2.97 19.78
C MET A 32 -2.80 2.12 20.98
N ASP A 33 -2.76 2.72 22.17
CA ASP A 33 -2.43 2.02 23.41
C ASP A 33 -3.45 0.95 23.77
N SER A 34 -4.75 1.24 23.58
CA SER A 34 -5.80 0.24 23.78
C SER A 34 -5.67 -0.90 22.77
N LEU A 35 -5.39 -0.60 21.49
CA LEU A 35 -5.20 -1.65 20.49
C LEU A 35 -4.03 -2.57 20.82
N ILE A 36 -2.89 -2.02 21.26
CA ILE A 36 -1.75 -2.83 21.71
C ILE A 36 -2.15 -3.71 22.91
N ALA A 37 -2.84 -3.15 23.89
CA ALA A 37 -3.30 -3.88 25.08
C ALA A 37 -4.30 -5.00 24.73
N ASP A 38 -5.15 -4.76 23.73
CA ASP A 38 -6.11 -5.72 23.19
C ASP A 38 -5.45 -6.79 22.28
N GLY A 39 -4.12 -6.74 22.11
CA GLY A 39 -3.35 -7.75 21.38
C GLY A 39 -3.22 -7.50 19.87
N TYR A 40 -3.57 -6.31 19.38
CA TYR A 40 -3.33 -5.95 17.98
C TYR A 40 -1.84 -5.74 17.73
N SER A 41 -1.38 -6.16 16.56
CA SER A 41 0.00 -6.00 16.10
C SER A 41 0.08 -5.03 14.92
N PRO A 42 1.12 -4.18 14.85
CA PRO A 42 1.32 -3.29 13.73
C PRO A 42 1.72 -4.08 12.48
N ARG A 43 1.14 -3.71 11.34
CA ARG A 43 1.39 -4.30 10.03
C ARG A 43 1.66 -3.20 9.02
N ALA A 44 2.68 -3.40 8.18
CA ALA A 44 2.95 -2.57 7.01
C ALA A 44 2.96 -3.47 5.76
N LYS A 45 2.26 -3.07 4.71
CA LYS A 45 2.14 -3.85 3.47
C LYS A 45 2.10 -2.93 2.26
N ALA A 46 2.76 -3.34 1.19
CA ALA A 46 2.69 -2.64 -0.09
C ALA A 46 1.36 -2.94 -0.80
N GLU A 47 0.69 -1.89 -1.27
CA GLU A 47 -0.55 -1.99 -2.04
C GLU A 47 -0.51 -1.09 -3.28
N GLN A 48 -1.38 -1.36 -4.24
CA GLN A 48 -1.56 -0.50 -5.40
C GLN A 48 -2.02 0.89 -4.95
N LYS A 49 -1.32 1.94 -5.38
CA LYS A 49 -1.65 3.32 -4.99
C LYS A 49 -3.03 3.72 -5.50
N VAL A 50 -3.38 3.26 -6.70
CA VAL A 50 -4.69 3.46 -7.30
C VAL A 50 -5.41 2.11 -7.33
N GLY A 51 -6.48 2.02 -6.53
CA GLY A 51 -7.27 0.81 -6.41
C GLY A 51 -8.09 0.49 -7.67
N HIS A 52 -8.70 -0.69 -7.65
CA HIS A 52 -9.71 -1.07 -8.63
C HIS A 52 -10.88 -0.09 -8.63
N PRO A 53 -11.56 0.09 -9.78
CA PRO A 53 -12.80 0.83 -9.80
C PRO A 53 -13.83 0.16 -8.87
N SER A 54 -14.64 0.97 -8.20
CA SER A 54 -15.81 0.45 -7.51
C SER A 54 -16.77 -0.22 -8.51
N SER A 55 -17.63 -1.13 -8.03
CA SER A 55 -18.63 -1.77 -8.89
C SER A 55 -19.49 -0.73 -9.63
N ARG A 56 -19.88 0.34 -8.93
CA ARG A 56 -20.66 1.43 -9.52
C ARG A 56 -19.92 2.16 -10.65
N GLN A 57 -18.61 2.39 -10.50
CA GLN A 57 -17.79 2.99 -11.56
C GLN A 57 -17.69 2.05 -12.76
N THR A 58 -17.43 0.77 -12.50
CA THR A 58 -17.31 -0.26 -13.54
C THR A 58 -18.57 -0.34 -14.42
N PHE A 59 -19.77 -0.30 -13.82
CA PHE A 59 -21.02 -0.33 -14.59
C PHE A 59 -21.33 0.95 -15.38
N ARG A 60 -20.70 2.08 -15.03
CA ARG A 60 -20.99 3.38 -15.67
C ARG A 60 -19.93 3.79 -16.68
N TRP A 61 -18.72 3.29 -16.55
CA TRP A 61 -17.61 3.67 -17.41
C TRP A 61 -17.70 3.00 -18.77
N ASN A 62 -17.50 3.80 -19.81
CA ASN A 62 -17.25 3.28 -21.15
C ASN A 62 -15.81 2.72 -21.25
N ASN A 63 -15.50 2.06 -22.36
CA ASN A 63 -14.19 1.42 -22.57
C ASN A 63 -13.02 2.39 -22.47
N GLU A 64 -13.21 3.64 -22.91
CA GLU A 64 -12.17 4.67 -22.86
C GLU A 64 -11.84 5.04 -21.41
N GLN A 65 -12.86 5.35 -20.59
CA GLN A 65 -12.72 5.64 -19.16
C GLN A 65 -12.11 4.49 -18.38
N GLN A 66 -12.49 3.25 -18.70
CA GLN A 66 -11.88 2.06 -18.10
C GLN A 66 -10.38 1.98 -18.44
N ARG A 67 -10.01 2.24 -19.69
CA ARG A 67 -8.62 2.20 -20.14
C ARG A 67 -7.79 3.35 -19.56
N GLU A 68 -8.35 4.56 -19.42
CA GLU A 68 -7.70 5.67 -18.72
C GLU A 68 -7.40 5.31 -17.27
N HIS A 69 -8.36 4.69 -16.59
CA HIS A 69 -8.17 4.25 -15.22
C HIS A 69 -7.09 3.16 -15.12
N GLN A 70 -7.05 2.19 -16.04
CA GLN A 70 -5.97 1.19 -16.07
C GLN A 70 -4.58 1.81 -16.26
N ILE A 71 -4.45 2.78 -17.18
CA ILE A 71 -3.18 3.51 -17.39
C ILE A 71 -2.81 4.29 -16.12
N LYS A 72 -3.77 5.00 -15.53
CA LYS A 72 -3.56 5.73 -14.27
C LYS A 72 -3.15 4.80 -13.13
N ARG A 73 -3.71 3.59 -13.07
CA ARG A 73 -3.31 2.56 -12.09
C ARG A 73 -1.88 2.09 -12.33
N ALA A 74 -1.54 1.74 -13.57
CA ALA A 74 -0.20 1.26 -13.91
C ALA A 74 0.88 2.29 -13.56
N LEU A 75 0.65 3.55 -13.93
CA LEU A 75 1.58 4.67 -13.65
C LEU A 75 1.59 5.10 -12.18
N GLY A 76 0.55 4.76 -11.42
CA GLY A 76 0.42 5.15 -10.01
C GLY A 76 1.41 4.44 -9.09
N GLY A 77 1.89 3.26 -9.48
CA GLY A 77 2.78 2.42 -8.68
C GLY A 77 2.16 1.99 -7.36
N THR A 78 3.01 1.79 -6.36
CA THR A 78 2.61 1.22 -5.07
C THR A 78 2.81 2.22 -3.92
N VAL A 79 2.12 1.96 -2.81
CA VAL A 79 2.26 2.71 -1.56
C VAL A 79 2.25 1.74 -0.39
N LEU A 80 3.00 2.06 0.67
CA LEU A 80 2.90 1.33 1.94
C LEU A 80 1.64 1.77 2.68
N LYS A 81 0.81 0.79 3.05
CA LYS A 81 -0.34 0.93 3.93
C LYS A 81 0.03 0.39 5.30
N TYR A 82 -0.47 1.04 6.33
CA TYR A 82 -0.20 0.71 7.72
C TYR A 82 -1.52 0.39 8.42
N SER A 83 -1.52 -0.68 9.21
CA SER A 83 -2.70 -1.09 9.97
C SER A 83 -2.31 -1.70 11.31
N MET A 84 -3.25 -1.71 12.25
CA MET A 84 -3.22 -2.56 13.44
C MET A 84 -4.09 -3.79 13.15
N VAL A 85 -3.55 -5.00 13.33
CA VAL A 85 -4.23 -6.24 12.99
C VAL A 85 -4.28 -7.17 14.19
N SER A 86 -5.44 -7.74 14.48
CA SER A 86 -5.64 -8.74 15.52
C SER A 86 -5.52 -10.16 14.94
N SER A 87 -5.30 -11.14 15.84
CA SER A 87 -5.20 -12.57 15.50
C SER A 87 -6.45 -13.15 14.81
N ASP A 88 -7.63 -12.55 15.06
CA ASP A 88 -8.90 -12.93 14.42
C ASP A 88 -9.09 -12.32 13.02
N GLY A 89 -8.11 -11.53 12.55
CA GLY A 89 -8.13 -10.88 11.24
C GLY A 89 -8.86 -9.53 11.22
N SER A 90 -9.40 -9.06 12.34
CA SER A 90 -9.89 -7.69 12.44
C SER A 90 -8.74 -6.69 12.34
N PHE A 91 -9.00 -5.53 11.72
CA PHE A 91 -7.96 -4.53 11.50
C PHE A 91 -8.47 -3.09 11.53
N TYR A 92 -7.53 -2.17 11.83
CA TYR A 92 -7.72 -0.73 11.73
C TYR A 92 -6.64 -0.13 10.83
N ASP A 93 -7.05 0.57 9.79
CA ASP A 93 -6.11 1.37 8.99
C ASP A 93 -5.61 2.56 9.80
N ILE A 94 -4.30 2.77 9.79
CA ILE A 94 -3.65 3.85 10.54
C ILE A 94 -2.70 4.65 9.64
N GLU A 95 -2.43 5.89 10.05
CA GLU A 95 -1.39 6.69 9.39
C GLU A 95 0.00 6.25 9.83
N LYS A 96 1.01 6.52 8.99
CA LYS A 96 2.41 6.22 9.28
C LYS A 96 2.87 6.76 10.65
N ILE A 97 2.39 7.95 11.04
CA ILE A 97 2.75 8.56 12.33
C ILE A 97 2.29 7.69 13.52
N ALA A 98 1.08 7.14 13.45
CA ALA A 98 0.58 6.22 14.47
C ALA A 98 1.35 4.89 14.43
N TYR A 99 1.66 4.39 13.24
CA TYR A 99 2.46 3.18 13.07
C TYR A 99 3.85 3.32 13.69
N ASP A 100 4.56 4.41 13.38
CA ASP A 100 5.88 4.71 13.92
C ASP A 100 5.83 4.80 15.47
N TYR A 101 4.80 5.43 16.03
CA TYR A 101 4.56 5.49 17.47
C TYR A 101 4.39 4.09 18.11
N VAL A 102 3.57 3.23 17.49
CA VAL A 102 3.34 1.86 17.98
C VAL A 102 4.64 1.05 17.96
N ILE A 103 5.41 1.14 16.86
CA ILE A 103 6.70 0.44 16.73
C ILE A 103 7.69 0.87 17.80
N GLU A 104 7.81 2.17 18.05
CA GLU A 104 8.65 2.71 19.12
C GLU A 104 8.19 2.19 20.49
N LYS A 105 6.88 2.23 20.75
CA LYS A 105 6.30 1.78 22.02
C LYS A 105 6.47 0.28 22.29
N MET A 106 6.44 -0.54 21.25
CA MET A 106 6.68 -1.99 21.35
C MET A 106 8.17 -2.36 21.48
N GLY A 107 9.04 -1.39 21.72
CA GLY A 107 10.48 -1.63 21.95
C GLY A 107 11.30 -1.68 20.67
N GLY A 108 10.82 -1.05 19.59
CA GLY A 108 11.57 -0.95 18.34
C GLY A 108 11.74 -2.29 17.61
N VAL A 109 10.80 -3.22 17.80
CA VAL A 109 10.72 -4.42 16.94
C VAL A 109 10.72 -3.93 15.51
N ASN A 110 11.77 -4.26 14.75
CA ASN A 110 11.91 -3.82 13.37
C ASN A 110 10.92 -4.59 12.50
N VAL A 111 9.65 -4.20 12.56
CA VAL A 111 8.57 -4.77 11.77
C VAL A 111 8.80 -4.34 10.33
N LYS A 112 9.52 -5.18 9.59
CA LYS A 112 9.69 -4.98 8.15
C LYS A 112 8.32 -5.05 7.48
N PRO A 113 8.08 -4.26 6.41
CA PRO A 113 6.89 -4.44 5.61
C PRO A 113 6.79 -5.87 5.10
N GLU A 114 5.57 -6.35 4.96
CA GLU A 114 5.31 -7.70 4.47
C GLU A 114 5.92 -7.91 3.08
N THR A 115 6.52 -9.08 2.91
CA THR A 115 6.97 -9.54 1.60
C THR A 115 5.76 -9.80 0.71
N MET A 116 5.75 -9.16 -0.45
CA MET A 116 4.69 -9.21 -1.44
C MET A 116 5.27 -9.61 -2.81
N CYS A 117 4.41 -10.07 -3.71
CA CYS A 117 4.80 -10.29 -5.10
C CYS A 117 4.75 -8.97 -5.85
N PHE A 118 5.88 -8.51 -6.37
CA PHE A 118 5.96 -7.35 -7.25
C PHE A 118 6.09 -7.81 -8.70
N ALA A 119 5.44 -7.09 -9.60
CA ALA A 119 5.56 -7.30 -11.04
C ALA A 119 5.91 -5.97 -11.70
N ILE A 120 7.03 -5.94 -12.39
CA ILE A 120 7.52 -4.79 -13.15
C ILE A 120 7.21 -5.05 -14.61
N PHE A 121 6.52 -4.11 -15.23
CA PHE A 121 6.03 -4.25 -16.59
C PHE A 121 6.02 -2.90 -17.30
N ASN A 122 5.99 -2.95 -18.63
CA ASN A 122 5.89 -1.76 -19.46
C ASN A 122 4.44 -1.53 -19.88
N SER A 123 3.90 -0.35 -19.62
CA SER A 123 2.54 0.05 -20.00
C SER A 123 2.56 1.32 -20.85
N PRO A 124 1.64 1.49 -21.82
CA PRO A 124 1.44 2.77 -22.48
C PRO A 124 1.13 3.88 -21.47
N SER A 125 1.72 5.06 -21.68
CA SER A 125 1.48 6.26 -20.85
C SER A 125 0.18 7.00 -21.17
N SER A 126 -0.45 6.71 -22.32
CA SER A 126 -1.73 7.34 -22.71
C SER A 126 -2.57 6.43 -23.62
N LEU A 127 -3.85 6.76 -23.75
CA LEU A 127 -4.82 6.04 -24.59
C LEU A 127 -4.45 6.03 -26.08
N ARG A 128 -3.88 7.13 -26.57
CA ARG A 128 -3.57 7.33 -27.99
C ARG A 128 -2.33 6.55 -28.47
N GLY A 129 -1.73 5.76 -27.57
CA GLY A 129 -0.38 5.26 -27.75
C GLY A 129 0.63 6.34 -27.36
N GLY A 130 1.72 5.91 -26.74
CA GLY A 130 2.76 6.79 -26.22
C GLY A 130 3.97 5.96 -25.83
N LYS A 131 5.01 6.61 -25.31
CA LYS A 131 6.17 5.90 -24.76
C LYS A 131 5.68 4.91 -23.70
N ARG A 132 6.19 3.67 -23.78
CA ARG A 132 5.94 2.67 -22.75
C ARG A 132 6.75 3.02 -21.52
N GLU A 133 6.08 3.17 -20.40
CA GLU A 133 6.67 3.54 -19.12
C GLU A 133 6.79 2.31 -18.23
N ARG A 134 7.87 2.27 -17.45
CA ARG A 134 8.11 1.20 -16.50
C ARG A 134 7.19 1.37 -15.30
N CYS A 135 6.27 0.44 -15.15
CA CYS A 135 5.21 0.41 -14.14
C CYS A 135 5.48 -0.72 -13.15
N VAL A 136 4.93 -0.56 -11.94
CA VAL A 136 5.07 -1.55 -10.87
C VAL A 136 3.71 -1.89 -10.33
N ALA A 137 3.41 -3.19 -10.30
CA ALA A 137 2.25 -3.75 -9.64
C ALA A 137 2.64 -4.61 -8.44
N VAL A 138 1.72 -4.73 -7.49
CA VAL A 138 1.89 -5.57 -6.30
C VAL A 138 0.69 -6.50 -6.11
N TYR A 139 0.99 -7.73 -5.74
CA TYR A 139 0.07 -8.85 -5.54
C TYR A 139 0.42 -9.61 -4.26
N SER A 140 -0.49 -10.48 -3.79
CA SER A 140 -0.18 -11.36 -2.67
C SER A 140 1.06 -12.20 -2.96
N ARG A 141 1.86 -12.45 -1.91
CA ARG A 141 3.10 -13.24 -2.00
C ARG A 141 2.93 -14.56 -2.76
N THR A 142 1.81 -15.24 -2.57
CA THR A 142 1.45 -16.51 -3.23
C THR A 142 1.45 -16.46 -4.76
N VAL A 143 1.36 -15.28 -5.35
CA VAL A 143 1.40 -15.07 -6.80
C VAL A 143 2.82 -15.19 -7.36
N ALA A 144 3.87 -14.94 -6.57
CA ALA A 144 5.27 -14.97 -7.00
C ALA A 144 5.82 -16.37 -7.34
N THR A 145 4.96 -17.40 -7.33
CA THR A 145 5.34 -18.80 -7.51
C THR A 145 5.62 -19.15 -8.98
N GLU A 146 4.85 -18.60 -9.91
CA GLU A 146 4.94 -18.95 -11.33
C GLU A 146 4.67 -17.73 -12.22
N GLU A 147 5.48 -17.57 -13.27
CA GLU A 147 5.33 -16.45 -14.22
C GLU A 147 3.94 -16.43 -14.87
N GLN A 148 3.40 -17.59 -15.22
CA GLN A 148 2.08 -17.68 -15.84
C GLN A 148 0.97 -17.14 -14.93
N ARG A 149 1.09 -17.36 -13.61
CA ARG A 149 0.17 -16.84 -12.61
C ARG A 149 0.28 -15.32 -12.51
N VAL A 150 1.49 -14.77 -12.52
CA VAL A 150 1.73 -13.32 -12.53
C VAL A 150 1.16 -12.68 -13.78
N ARG A 151 1.40 -13.27 -14.96
CA ARG A 151 0.85 -12.81 -16.24
C ARG A 151 -0.68 -12.83 -16.24
N SER A 152 -1.29 -13.88 -15.69
CA SER A 152 -2.75 -13.97 -15.56
C SER A 152 -3.30 -12.82 -14.70
N MET A 153 -2.70 -12.56 -13.54
CA MET A 153 -3.09 -11.45 -12.67
C MET A 153 -2.91 -10.08 -13.35
N LEU A 154 -1.74 -9.86 -13.97
CA LEU A 154 -1.46 -8.63 -14.72
C LEU A 154 -2.46 -8.42 -15.86
N SER A 155 -2.82 -9.46 -16.61
CA SER A 155 -3.78 -9.36 -17.72
C SER A 155 -5.19 -8.99 -17.28
N THR A 156 -5.56 -9.32 -16.04
CA THR A 156 -6.84 -8.94 -15.46
C THR A 156 -6.83 -7.46 -15.03
N ASP A 157 -5.68 -6.96 -14.59
CA ASP A 157 -5.53 -5.57 -14.15
C ASP A 157 -5.23 -4.57 -15.27
N PHE A 158 -4.45 -4.99 -16.27
CA PHE A 158 -3.86 -4.15 -17.29
C PHE A 158 -3.97 -4.84 -18.65
N THR A 159 -4.70 -4.21 -19.58
CA THR A 159 -4.94 -4.78 -20.92
C THR A 159 -3.72 -4.75 -21.83
N HIS A 160 -2.80 -3.80 -21.62
CA HIS A 160 -1.60 -3.64 -22.42
C HIS A 160 -0.36 -3.60 -21.52
N TYR A 161 0.25 -4.77 -21.31
CA TYR A 161 1.45 -4.90 -20.49
C TYR A 161 2.50 -5.75 -21.22
N ASP A 162 3.77 -5.41 -21.04
CA ASP A 162 4.87 -6.35 -21.27
C ASP A 162 5.56 -6.61 -19.94
N LEU A 163 5.46 -7.83 -19.41
CA LEU A 163 6.13 -8.22 -18.18
C LEU A 163 7.66 -8.17 -18.39
N VAL A 164 8.37 -7.50 -17.48
CA VAL A 164 9.83 -7.35 -17.49
C VAL A 164 10.47 -8.16 -16.37
N TRP A 165 9.89 -8.12 -15.17
CA TRP A 165 10.39 -8.84 -14.02
C TRP A 165 9.26 -9.11 -13.03
N PHE A 166 9.36 -10.18 -12.24
CA PHE A 166 8.53 -10.39 -11.07
C PHE A 166 9.34 -11.07 -9.96
N GLY A 167 8.92 -10.87 -8.72
CA GLY A 167 9.58 -11.50 -7.58
C GLY A 167 9.06 -11.01 -6.23
N GLU A 168 9.64 -11.55 -5.17
CA GLU A 168 9.32 -11.17 -3.80
C GLU A 168 10.14 -9.94 -3.38
N ALA A 169 9.48 -8.93 -2.83
CA ALA A 169 10.11 -7.76 -2.21
C ALA A 169 9.19 -7.18 -1.12
N THR A 170 9.68 -6.22 -0.33
CA THR A 170 8.91 -5.52 0.72
C THR A 170 8.48 -4.11 0.29
N SER A 171 9.08 -3.57 -0.77
CA SER A 171 8.76 -2.24 -1.32
C SER A 171 9.01 -2.17 -2.83
N GLN A 172 8.40 -1.18 -3.50
CA GLN A 172 8.66 -0.91 -4.91
C GLN A 172 10.12 -0.53 -5.19
N LYS A 173 10.77 0.19 -4.27
CA LYS A 173 12.18 0.55 -4.43
C LYS A 173 13.06 -0.71 -4.50
N GLU A 174 12.89 -1.59 -3.53
CA GLU A 174 13.60 -2.88 -3.49
C GLU A 174 13.30 -3.74 -4.73
N ALA A 175 12.04 -3.81 -5.16
CA ALA A 175 11.67 -4.53 -6.38
C ALA A 175 12.36 -3.99 -7.64
N LEU A 176 12.47 -2.66 -7.77
CA LEU A 176 13.17 -2.03 -8.90
C LEU A 176 14.67 -2.33 -8.85
N GLU A 177 15.30 -2.23 -7.68
CA GLU A 177 16.72 -2.58 -7.48
C GLU A 177 16.98 -4.05 -7.84
N LEU A 178 16.13 -4.98 -7.40
CA LEU A 178 16.25 -6.41 -7.72
C LEU A 178 16.06 -6.72 -9.21
N ALA A 179 15.28 -5.92 -9.93
CA ALA A 179 15.05 -6.10 -11.36
C ALA A 179 16.13 -5.46 -12.24
N GLU A 180 16.95 -4.57 -11.68
CA GLU A 180 18.04 -3.89 -12.38
C GLU A 180 19.37 -4.64 -12.30
N GLY A 181 19.52 -5.58 -11.34
CA GLY A 181 20.50 -6.68 -11.35
C GLY A 181 21.95 -6.29 -11.63
#